data_AF-A0A6T9Y3T0-F1
#
_entry.id   AF-A0A6T9Y3T0-F1
#
_cell.length_a   1.000
_cell.length_b   1.000
_cell.length_c   1.000
_cell.angle_alpha   90.00
_cell.angle_beta   90.00
_cell.angle_gamma   90.00
#
_symmetry.space_group_name_H-M   'P 1'
#
loop_
_entity.id
_entity.type
_entity.pdbx_description
1 polymer ?
#
loop_
_entity_poly.entity_id
_entity_poly.type
_entity_poly.pdbx_seq_one_letter_code
_entity_poly.pdbx_strand_id
1 'polypeptide(L)'
;MQYSNSLKFNSAYGDALRVFVSWALALFLLFLVQSVNASEKPNKVNSISADAENQALVTLKQAYKQATQDWEYVLANYVDEEGRTNFKALSEDIAPLENVVSFIGFASPTATPELFTSPEDVMSYHINSYNALAMYGVVEKGIPDGFTSFFSRAAFFKFRNVVIGGKVTNLYDYENDVIRPLNEPRAHFALNCMVKDCPRLPKTPFYPEQLNETLEQLTYEFFSKKKHFYLDDKRKRAYVSEILDFYTEDFVASGKARDLPQYINQYIEQPIPSNYKLRFIDYDWRINAQPEQSMVSTSINRDVDNASSQAAKNPIVKAALTLHSNESKTAGLAHAPASELAPLLTPNLSSNESTGAPFILTSTPNQTTVLELYTSQGCSSCPPAEKWISGFVDSEKLWTELVPINFHVDYWDYLGWKDPFADSAFSKRQRNYKRVGKANTIATPGFVLNGRAWNGWFRGQPLPNKTAPLSGVLHASVENDNIKVMFNKINASNGSSLLMVHAALLGFGIETSVKRGENAGRKLTHDFVVLDYEKAVLSSETDNARAFQYETSLSLPSNTDVETTKRALVIWVSYANEPSPIQVAASWWQ
;
A
#
# COMPACT_ATOMS: atom_id res chain seq x y z
N MET A 1 -32.71 -12.88 -12.18
CA MET A 1 -33.39 -11.58 -12.38
C MET A 1 -32.67 -10.54 -11.56
N GLN A 2 -32.41 -9.39 -12.17
CA GLN A 2 -31.68 -8.23 -11.65
C GLN A 2 -32.18 -7.80 -10.27
N TYR A 3 -31.28 -7.33 -9.40
CA TYR A 3 -31.47 -6.08 -8.66
C TYR A 3 -30.10 -5.48 -8.34
N SER A 4 -29.79 -4.36 -8.99
CA SER A 4 -28.76 -3.42 -8.57
C SER A 4 -29.31 -2.59 -7.41
N ASN A 5 -28.50 -2.33 -6.39
CA ASN A 5 -28.65 -1.12 -5.58
C ASN A 5 -27.27 -0.54 -5.32
N SER A 6 -27.01 0.57 -6.01
CA SER A 6 -25.94 1.51 -5.72
C SER A 6 -26.30 2.30 -4.46
N LEU A 7 -25.49 2.20 -3.42
CA LEU A 7 -25.48 3.15 -2.31
C LEU A 7 -24.17 3.94 -2.39
N LYS A 8 -24.30 5.21 -2.75
CA LYS A 8 -23.25 6.21 -2.58
C LYS A 8 -23.09 6.49 -1.09
N PHE A 9 -21.88 6.39 -0.56
CA PHE A 9 -21.53 6.99 0.73
C PHE A 9 -20.20 7.74 0.62
N ASN A 10 -20.17 8.91 1.25
CA ASN A 10 -19.10 9.92 1.23
C ASN A 10 -17.77 9.37 1.77
N SER A 11 -16.71 9.41 0.95
CA SER A 11 -15.31 9.03 1.29
C SER A 11 -14.43 10.19 1.79
N ALA A 12 -15.01 11.37 2.03
CA ALA A 12 -14.25 12.61 2.23
C ALA A 12 -13.23 12.60 3.39
N TYR A 13 -13.33 11.65 4.33
CA TYR A 13 -12.36 11.49 5.42
C TYR A 13 -11.23 10.48 5.12
N GLY A 14 -11.44 9.51 4.23
CA GLY A 14 -10.42 8.52 3.86
C GLY A 14 -9.40 9.07 2.86
N ASP A 15 -9.83 9.95 1.97
CA ASP A 15 -8.99 10.51 0.90
C ASP A 15 -7.98 11.55 1.43
N ALA A 16 -8.36 12.34 2.43
CA ALA A 16 -7.46 13.28 3.11
C ALA A 16 -6.31 12.58 3.87
N LEU A 17 -6.57 11.35 4.35
CA LEU A 17 -5.63 10.58 5.16
C LEU A 17 -4.60 9.81 4.32
N ARG A 18 -5.01 9.31 3.14
CA ARG A 18 -4.11 8.71 2.14
C ARG A 18 -3.08 9.70 1.61
N VAL A 19 -3.50 10.95 1.39
CA VAL A 19 -2.60 12.06 1.02
C VAL A 19 -1.59 12.32 2.16
N PHE A 20 -2.02 12.30 3.42
CA PHE A 20 -1.14 12.55 4.56
C PHE A 20 -0.02 11.51 4.72
N VAL A 21 -0.33 10.21 4.50
CA VAL A 21 0.66 9.12 4.55
C VAL A 21 1.68 9.23 3.41
N SER A 22 1.27 9.61 2.19
CA SER A 22 2.18 9.85 1.07
C SER A 22 3.13 11.03 1.28
N TRP A 23 2.72 12.07 2.02
CA TRP A 23 3.60 13.21 2.36
C TRP A 23 4.61 12.85 3.47
N ALA A 24 4.21 12.05 4.46
CA ALA A 24 5.12 11.49 5.47
C ALA A 24 6.23 10.63 4.82
N LEU A 25 5.86 9.87 3.78
CA LEU A 25 6.71 8.97 3.00
C LEU A 25 7.86 9.71 2.29
N ALA A 26 7.58 10.87 1.69
CA ALA A 26 8.57 11.65 0.95
C ALA A 26 9.62 12.31 1.85
N LEU A 27 9.22 12.72 3.06
CA LEU A 27 10.09 13.37 4.05
C LEU A 27 10.96 12.37 4.83
N PHE A 28 10.51 11.12 4.99
CA PHE A 28 11.25 10.11 5.74
C PHE A 28 12.43 9.51 4.95
N LEU A 29 12.23 9.31 3.65
CA LEU A 29 13.23 8.64 2.81
C LEU A 29 14.53 9.48 2.65
N LEU A 30 14.45 10.77 2.98
CA LEU A 30 15.58 11.68 3.10
C LEU A 30 16.65 11.28 4.14
N PHE A 31 16.26 10.50 5.15
CA PHE A 31 17.06 10.21 6.33
C PHE A 31 17.99 8.99 6.16
N LEU A 32 17.67 8.05 5.27
CA LEU A 32 18.39 6.77 5.13
C LEU A 32 19.80 6.87 4.53
N VAL A 33 20.20 8.04 4.00
CA VAL A 33 21.46 8.19 3.26
C VAL A 33 22.66 8.52 4.15
N GLN A 34 22.46 8.95 5.40
CA GLN A 34 23.57 9.48 6.22
C GLN A 34 24.20 8.52 7.25
N SER A 35 23.75 7.27 7.40
CA SER A 35 24.27 6.38 8.45
C SER A 35 25.38 5.39 8.01
N VAL A 36 25.95 5.52 6.80
CA VAL A 36 27.12 4.73 6.40
C VAL A 36 28.22 5.65 5.91
N ASN A 37 29.08 6.09 6.84
CA ASN A 37 30.53 6.22 6.63
C ASN A 37 31.19 6.69 7.94
N ALA A 38 31.68 5.72 8.72
CA ALA A 38 32.64 5.98 9.77
C ALA A 38 34.04 5.95 9.17
N SER A 39 34.67 7.11 9.02
CA SER A 39 36.11 7.35 9.29
C SER A 39 36.55 8.66 8.63
N GLU A 40 36.45 9.79 9.33
CA GLU A 40 37.47 10.86 9.34
C GLU A 40 37.14 11.91 10.41
N LYS A 41 38.18 12.53 10.99
CA LYS A 41 38.12 13.44 12.15
C LYS A 41 37.50 14.82 11.80
N PRO A 42 37.00 15.56 12.80
CA PRO A 42 35.92 16.52 12.63
C PRO A 42 36.41 17.91 12.24
N ASN A 43 35.83 18.49 11.19
CA ASN A 43 35.75 19.94 11.04
C ASN A 43 34.32 20.35 10.70
N LYS A 44 33.71 21.07 11.65
CA LYS A 44 32.43 21.81 11.63
C LYS A 44 31.60 21.68 10.34
N VAL A 45 30.68 20.71 10.34
CA VAL A 45 29.56 20.62 9.38
C VAL A 45 28.45 21.56 9.85
N ASN A 46 28.00 22.45 8.96
CA ASN A 46 26.80 23.25 9.16
C ASN A 46 25.58 22.32 9.09
N SER A 47 24.80 22.37 10.16
CA SER A 47 23.54 21.67 10.39
C SER A 47 22.55 21.84 9.23
N ILE A 48 21.96 20.72 8.79
CA ILE A 48 20.62 20.69 8.19
C ILE A 48 19.71 21.55 9.09
N SER A 49 18.90 22.44 8.52
CA SER A 49 18.03 23.28 9.36
C SER A 49 17.15 22.38 10.21
N ALA A 50 17.33 22.41 11.53
CA ALA A 50 16.62 21.56 12.49
C ALA A 50 15.09 21.54 12.28
N ASP A 51 14.55 22.59 11.65
CA ASP A 51 13.13 22.73 11.33
C ASP A 51 12.61 21.68 10.32
N ALA A 52 13.38 21.30 9.31
CA ALA A 52 12.95 20.34 8.29
C ALA A 52 13.00 18.87 8.79
N GLU A 53 14.04 18.51 9.55
CA GLU A 53 14.13 17.21 10.24
C GLU A 53 13.01 17.03 11.27
N ASN A 54 12.68 18.12 11.98
CA ASN A 54 11.59 18.12 12.94
C ASN A 54 10.23 17.92 12.23
N GLN A 55 10.02 18.51 11.06
CA GLN A 55 8.76 18.38 10.32
C GLN A 55 8.56 16.97 9.72
N ALA A 56 9.62 16.33 9.22
CA ALA A 56 9.58 14.94 8.75
C ALA A 56 9.21 13.96 9.87
N LEU A 57 9.89 14.09 11.02
CA LEU A 57 9.63 13.25 12.19
C LEU A 57 8.23 13.48 12.76
N VAL A 58 7.74 14.72 12.78
CA VAL A 58 6.35 15.03 13.16
C VAL A 58 5.36 14.31 12.25
N THR A 59 5.58 14.35 10.94
CA THR A 59 4.68 13.71 9.97
C THR A 59 4.69 12.20 10.11
N LEU A 60 5.87 11.60 10.31
CA LEU A 60 6.04 10.17 10.54
C LEU A 60 5.37 9.72 11.85
N LYS A 61 5.57 10.46 12.94
CA LYS A 61 4.88 10.22 14.23
C LYS A 61 3.37 10.33 14.10
N GLN A 62 2.89 11.28 13.29
CA GLN A 62 1.46 11.42 13.03
C GLN A 62 0.90 10.26 12.18
N ALA A 63 1.65 9.78 11.18
CA ALA A 63 1.28 8.59 10.41
C ALA A 63 1.25 7.33 11.30
N TYR A 64 2.25 7.16 12.18
CA TYR A 64 2.25 6.07 13.15
C TYR A 64 1.06 6.15 14.11
N LYS A 65 0.80 7.34 14.66
CA LYS A 65 -0.38 7.58 15.52
C LYS A 65 -1.68 7.23 14.80
N GLN A 66 -1.82 7.63 13.53
CA GLN A 66 -3.01 7.30 12.75
C GLN A 66 -3.14 5.79 12.51
N ALA A 67 -2.06 5.11 12.13
CA ALA A 67 -2.08 3.66 11.97
C ALA A 67 -2.46 2.95 13.28
N THR A 68 -1.96 3.41 14.42
CA THR A 68 -2.35 2.89 15.73
C THR A 68 -3.83 3.13 16.03
N GLN A 69 -4.38 4.30 15.68
CA GLN A 69 -5.81 4.61 15.84
C GLN A 69 -6.69 3.75 14.92
N ASP A 70 -6.27 3.51 13.68
CA ASP A 70 -6.97 2.64 12.74
C ASP A 70 -6.93 1.18 13.24
N TRP A 71 -5.80 0.74 13.81
CA TRP A 71 -5.69 -0.59 14.42
C TRP A 71 -6.57 -0.73 15.66
N GLU A 72 -6.60 0.28 16.52
CA GLU A 72 -7.50 0.35 17.68
C GLU A 72 -8.97 0.29 17.25
N TYR A 73 -9.34 1.03 16.21
CA TYR A 73 -10.68 0.97 15.63
C TYR A 73 -11.03 -0.44 15.15
N VAL A 74 -10.12 -1.11 14.43
CA VAL A 74 -10.33 -2.48 13.95
C VAL A 74 -10.56 -3.43 15.12
N LEU A 75 -9.70 -3.40 16.13
CA LEU A 75 -9.80 -4.27 17.29
C LEU A 75 -11.07 -4.00 18.09
N ALA A 76 -11.40 -2.75 18.37
CA ALA A 76 -12.54 -2.38 19.21
C ALA A 76 -13.89 -2.75 18.58
N ASN A 77 -14.02 -2.65 17.25
CA ASN A 77 -15.29 -2.85 16.54
C ASN A 77 -15.48 -4.27 16.02
N TYR A 78 -14.40 -4.98 15.69
CA TYR A 78 -14.49 -6.28 15.02
C TYR A 78 -14.02 -7.46 15.88
N VAL A 79 -13.41 -7.23 17.04
CA VAL A 79 -13.00 -8.28 17.98
C VAL A 79 -13.94 -8.27 19.20
N ASP A 80 -14.42 -9.43 19.62
CA ASP A 80 -15.25 -9.57 20.81
C ASP A 80 -14.43 -9.84 22.08
N GLU A 81 -15.11 -9.93 23.23
CA GLU A 81 -14.45 -10.12 24.52
C GLU A 81 -13.70 -11.46 24.61
N GLU A 82 -14.10 -12.46 23.82
CA GLU A 82 -13.42 -13.75 23.70
C GLU A 82 -12.26 -13.75 22.69
N GLY A 83 -11.97 -12.62 22.03
CA GLY A 83 -10.91 -12.49 21.04
C GLY A 83 -11.27 -13.08 19.67
N ARG A 84 -12.56 -13.23 19.35
CA ARG A 84 -13.06 -13.70 18.04
C ARG A 84 -13.33 -12.52 17.12
N THR A 85 -13.00 -12.68 15.84
CA THR A 85 -13.10 -11.60 14.85
C THR A 85 -14.34 -11.75 13.97
N ASN A 86 -15.07 -10.66 13.76
CA ASN A 86 -16.14 -10.56 12.76
C ASN A 86 -15.56 -10.25 11.38
N PHE A 87 -14.95 -11.25 10.74
CA PHE A 87 -14.30 -11.10 9.43
C PHE A 87 -15.25 -10.60 8.34
N LYS A 88 -16.55 -10.94 8.42
CA LYS A 88 -17.54 -10.49 7.45
C LYS A 88 -17.75 -8.98 7.53
N ALA A 89 -18.08 -8.46 8.71
CA ALA A 89 -18.26 -7.02 8.90
C ALA A 89 -16.97 -6.25 8.60
N LEU A 90 -15.81 -6.77 9.04
CA LEU A 90 -14.51 -6.18 8.75
C LEU A 90 -14.20 -6.13 7.24
N SER A 91 -14.62 -7.13 6.47
CA SER A 91 -14.44 -7.12 5.01
C SER A 91 -15.26 -6.04 4.31
N GLU A 92 -16.36 -5.58 4.92
CA GLU A 92 -17.21 -4.51 4.40
C GLU A 92 -16.67 -3.11 4.76
N ASP A 93 -15.79 -3.02 5.78
CA ASP A 93 -15.13 -1.81 6.25
C ASP A 93 -13.62 -2.06 6.46
N ILE A 94 -12.95 -2.47 5.39
CA ILE A 94 -11.56 -2.94 5.43
C ILE A 94 -10.53 -1.79 5.48
N ALA A 95 -10.94 -0.56 5.13
CA ALA A 95 -10.01 0.56 4.92
C ALA A 95 -9.11 0.87 6.13
N PRO A 96 -9.58 0.85 7.38
CA PRO A 96 -8.70 1.04 8.54
C PRO A 96 -7.61 -0.05 8.61
N LEU A 97 -7.94 -1.31 8.34
CA LEU A 97 -6.95 -2.39 8.33
C LEU A 97 -5.95 -2.26 7.16
N GLU A 98 -6.41 -1.82 5.99
CA GLU A 98 -5.51 -1.54 4.85
C GLU A 98 -4.52 -0.41 5.17
N ASN A 99 -4.94 0.63 5.90
CA ASN A 99 -4.06 1.71 6.33
C ASN A 99 -2.95 1.19 7.26
N VAL A 100 -3.30 0.32 8.21
CA VAL A 100 -2.35 -0.34 9.12
C VAL A 100 -1.35 -1.17 8.32
N VAL A 101 -1.81 -2.02 7.41
CA VAL A 101 -0.95 -2.87 6.57
C VAL A 101 -0.05 -2.03 5.67
N SER A 102 -0.55 -0.91 5.15
CA SER A 102 0.23 0.03 4.34
C SER A 102 1.34 0.68 5.15
N PHE A 103 1.05 1.11 6.39
CA PHE A 103 2.05 1.65 7.31
C PHE A 103 3.12 0.61 7.63
N ILE A 104 2.73 -0.63 7.98
CA ILE A 104 3.65 -1.75 8.24
C ILE A 104 4.54 -2.04 7.03
N GLY A 105 3.97 -1.95 5.82
CA GLY A 105 4.70 -2.13 4.56
C GLY A 105 5.87 -1.18 4.38
N PHE A 106 5.85 -0.01 5.02
CA PHE A 106 6.86 1.04 4.88
C PHE A 106 7.71 1.24 6.13
N ALA A 107 7.11 1.31 7.32
CA ALA A 107 7.80 1.55 8.58
C ALA A 107 8.20 0.23 9.25
N SER A 108 9.27 0.25 10.06
CA SER A 108 9.64 -0.85 10.97
C SER A 108 10.76 -0.39 11.89
N PRO A 109 11.05 -1.11 13.00
CA PRO A 109 12.22 -0.82 13.83
C PRO A 109 13.55 -0.73 13.08
N THR A 110 13.69 -1.45 11.96
CA THR A 110 14.89 -1.36 11.11
C THR A 110 14.79 -0.21 10.10
N ALA A 111 13.61 0.04 9.53
CA ALA A 111 13.44 1.02 8.46
C ALA A 111 13.28 2.46 8.99
N THR A 112 12.62 2.63 10.14
CA THR A 112 12.25 3.89 10.79
C THR A 112 12.58 3.84 12.30
N PRO A 113 13.86 3.68 12.68
CA PRO A 113 14.25 3.47 14.09
C PRO A 113 13.87 4.63 15.02
N GLU A 114 13.75 5.85 14.50
CA GLU A 114 13.32 7.05 15.24
C GLU A 114 11.87 7.01 15.76
N LEU A 115 11.04 6.10 15.24
CA LEU A 115 9.73 5.81 15.82
C LEU A 115 9.78 4.84 17.00
N PHE A 116 10.83 4.02 17.09
CA PHE A 116 10.90 2.88 17.99
C PHE A 116 12.11 3.02 18.92
N THR A 117 11.95 3.89 19.92
CA THR A 117 13.04 4.34 20.78
C THR A 117 13.31 3.44 21.98
N SER A 118 12.38 2.54 22.30
CA SER A 118 12.47 1.58 23.40
C SER A 118 12.26 0.14 22.92
N PRO A 119 12.77 -0.87 23.65
CA PRO A 119 12.43 -2.28 23.41
C PRO A 119 10.92 -2.54 23.39
N GLU A 120 10.16 -1.82 24.23
CA GLU A 120 8.72 -1.90 24.29
C GLU A 120 8.05 -1.36 23.02
N ASP A 121 8.58 -0.29 22.42
CA ASP A 121 8.13 0.21 21.11
C ASP A 121 8.31 -0.85 20.03
N VAL A 122 9.50 -1.47 19.99
CA VAL A 122 9.87 -2.50 19.02
C VAL A 122 8.96 -3.72 19.16
N MET A 123 8.81 -4.25 20.37
CA MET A 123 7.99 -5.43 20.62
C MET A 123 6.50 -5.15 20.35
N SER A 124 5.98 -4.01 20.80
CA SER A 124 4.59 -3.59 20.55
C SER A 124 4.31 -3.49 19.05
N TYR A 125 5.22 -2.87 18.30
CA TYR A 125 5.13 -2.82 16.84
C TYR A 125 5.05 -4.20 16.22
N HIS A 126 5.94 -5.11 16.61
CA HIS A 126 6.02 -6.45 16.04
C HIS A 126 4.76 -7.29 16.33
N ILE A 127 4.26 -7.27 17.57
CA ILE A 127 3.03 -7.98 17.94
C ILE A 127 1.83 -7.42 17.19
N ASN A 128 1.66 -6.09 17.17
CA ASN A 128 0.56 -5.45 16.45
C ASN A 128 0.64 -5.75 14.94
N SER A 129 1.84 -5.69 14.36
CA SER A 129 2.06 -5.95 12.93
C SER A 129 1.73 -7.38 12.55
N TYR A 130 2.19 -8.36 13.33
CA TYR A 130 1.86 -9.77 13.10
C TYR A 130 0.34 -9.98 13.12
N ASN A 131 -0.33 -9.47 14.15
CA ASN A 131 -1.77 -9.65 14.35
C ASN A 131 -2.57 -8.97 13.23
N ALA A 132 -2.22 -7.75 12.83
CA ALA A 132 -2.88 -7.03 11.74
C ALA A 132 -2.67 -7.73 10.39
N LEU A 133 -1.45 -8.16 10.08
CA LEU A 133 -1.15 -8.88 8.83
C LEU A 133 -1.85 -10.25 8.78
N ALA A 134 -1.92 -10.97 9.91
CA ALA A 134 -2.67 -12.23 10.01
C ALA A 134 -4.16 -12.00 9.76
N MET A 135 -4.75 -10.99 10.41
CA MET A 135 -6.16 -10.60 10.24
C MET A 135 -6.46 -10.22 8.79
N TYR A 136 -5.64 -9.36 8.19
CA TYR A 136 -5.77 -8.93 6.80
C TYR A 136 -5.68 -10.11 5.83
N GLY A 137 -4.85 -11.11 6.14
CA GLY A 137 -4.74 -12.32 5.33
C GLY A 137 -6.02 -13.16 5.27
N VAL A 138 -6.75 -13.25 6.39
CA VAL A 138 -8.04 -13.94 6.45
C VAL A 138 -9.10 -13.18 5.65
N VAL A 139 -9.13 -11.85 5.73
CA VAL A 139 -10.10 -11.02 5.01
C VAL A 139 -9.87 -11.07 3.50
N GLU A 140 -8.63 -10.91 3.02
CA GLU A 140 -8.29 -10.84 1.59
C GLU A 140 -8.63 -12.13 0.83
N LYS A 141 -8.35 -13.30 1.42
CA LYS A 141 -8.54 -14.60 0.74
C LYS A 141 -9.92 -15.22 0.96
N GLY A 142 -10.75 -14.62 1.80
CA GLY A 142 -12.04 -15.18 2.23
C GLY A 142 -11.89 -16.37 3.17
N ILE A 143 -13.02 -16.80 3.76
CA ILE A 143 -13.13 -18.00 4.60
C ILE A 143 -13.31 -19.20 3.66
N PRO A 144 -12.35 -20.12 3.52
CA PRO A 144 -12.48 -21.23 2.57
C PRO A 144 -13.54 -22.24 3.03
N ASP A 145 -14.39 -22.70 2.11
CA ASP A 145 -15.23 -23.88 2.33
C ASP A 145 -14.36 -25.14 2.51
N GLY A 146 -14.63 -25.95 3.53
CA GLY A 146 -13.99 -27.26 3.69
C GLY A 146 -12.56 -27.24 4.25
N PHE A 147 -12.27 -26.36 5.20
CA PHE A 147 -10.97 -26.24 5.89
C PHE A 147 -10.63 -27.48 6.75
N THR A 148 -10.41 -28.68 6.20
CA THR A 148 -10.23 -29.94 6.98
C THR A 148 -8.85 -30.62 6.89
N SER A 149 -7.91 -30.16 6.05
CA SER A 149 -6.58 -30.78 5.93
C SER A 149 -5.46 -29.99 6.61
N PHE A 150 -4.75 -30.63 7.54
CA PHE A 150 -3.60 -30.11 8.30
C PHE A 150 -2.59 -29.30 7.44
N PHE A 151 -2.21 -29.81 6.26
CA PHE A 151 -1.22 -29.17 5.39
C PHE A 151 -1.74 -27.92 4.67
N SER A 152 -3.02 -27.84 4.33
CA SER A 152 -3.59 -26.64 3.70
C SER A 152 -3.78 -25.49 4.70
N ARG A 153 -3.90 -25.79 6.00
CA ARG A 153 -4.07 -24.80 7.08
C ARG A 153 -2.75 -24.10 7.44
N ALA A 154 -1.66 -24.87 7.58
CA ALA A 154 -0.32 -24.32 7.78
C ALA A 154 0.22 -23.58 6.53
N ALA A 155 -0.17 -24.05 5.33
CA ALA A 155 0.17 -23.41 4.06
C ALA A 155 -0.40 -21.98 3.90
N PHE A 156 -1.61 -21.73 4.42
CA PHE A 156 -2.28 -20.43 4.29
C PHE A 156 -1.46 -19.27 4.87
N PHE A 157 -0.81 -19.48 6.02
CA PHE A 157 0.02 -18.49 6.70
C PHE A 157 1.51 -18.56 6.33
N LYS A 158 2.03 -19.74 5.96
CA LYS A 158 3.44 -19.94 5.57
C LYS A 158 3.77 -19.51 4.13
N PHE A 159 2.79 -19.47 3.23
CA PHE A 159 3.03 -19.12 1.81
C PHE A 159 2.49 -17.75 1.40
N ARG A 160 2.08 -16.91 2.36
CA ARG A 160 1.68 -15.52 2.08
C ARG A 160 2.86 -14.60 2.31
N ASN A 161 3.30 -13.99 1.22
CA ASN A 161 4.26 -12.90 1.31
C ASN A 161 3.56 -11.66 1.87
N VAL A 162 4.18 -11.05 2.87
CA VAL A 162 3.83 -9.75 3.44
C VAL A 162 5.02 -8.81 3.27
N VAL A 163 4.76 -7.50 3.31
CA VAL A 163 5.82 -6.48 3.28
C VAL A 163 5.88 -5.84 4.66
N ILE A 164 7.08 -5.75 5.23
CA ILE A 164 7.33 -5.12 6.53
C ILE A 164 8.57 -4.26 6.37
N GLY A 165 8.45 -2.94 6.56
CA GLY A 165 9.58 -2.03 6.41
C GLY A 165 10.28 -2.10 5.04
N GLY A 166 9.50 -2.27 3.95
CA GLY A 166 10.01 -2.44 2.59
C GLY A 166 10.56 -3.83 2.25
N LYS A 167 10.68 -4.73 3.23
CA LYS A 167 11.19 -6.10 3.04
C LYS A 167 10.05 -7.10 2.87
N VAL A 168 10.18 -7.97 1.87
CA VAL A 168 9.24 -9.08 1.66
C VAL A 168 9.61 -10.23 2.60
N THR A 169 8.65 -10.72 3.37
CA THR A 169 8.77 -11.89 4.25
C THR A 169 7.44 -12.65 4.28
N ASN A 170 7.26 -13.60 5.18
CA ASN A 170 5.97 -14.21 5.52
C ASN A 170 5.81 -14.24 7.04
N LEU A 171 4.60 -14.53 7.56
CA LEU A 171 4.37 -14.49 9.01
C LEU A 171 5.22 -15.51 9.79
N TYR A 172 5.52 -16.67 9.19
CA TYR A 172 6.38 -17.68 9.83
C TYR A 172 7.82 -17.18 9.95
N ASP A 173 8.42 -16.69 8.87
CA ASP A 173 9.79 -16.16 8.90
C ASP A 173 9.84 -14.88 9.74
N TYR A 174 8.80 -14.04 9.72
CA TYR A 174 8.72 -12.86 10.57
C TYR A 174 8.73 -13.21 12.06
N GLU A 175 7.95 -14.21 12.48
CA GLU A 175 7.95 -14.70 13.85
C GLU A 175 9.31 -15.28 14.24
N ASN A 176 9.90 -16.13 13.38
CA ASN A 176 11.15 -16.84 13.69
C ASN A 176 12.41 -15.97 13.62
N ASP A 177 12.50 -15.10 12.62
CA ASP A 177 13.72 -14.36 12.31
C ASP A 177 13.71 -12.95 12.90
N VAL A 178 12.55 -12.44 13.34
CA VAL A 178 12.40 -11.08 13.87
C VAL A 178 11.82 -11.04 15.28
N ILE A 179 10.69 -11.71 15.54
CA ILE A 179 10.01 -11.59 16.85
C ILE A 179 10.69 -12.46 17.92
N ARG A 180 10.88 -13.75 17.65
CA ARG A 180 11.51 -14.70 18.60
C ARG A 180 12.91 -14.26 19.07
N PRO A 181 13.80 -13.71 18.22
CA PRO A 181 15.10 -13.20 18.65
C PRO A 181 15.04 -12.03 19.65
N LEU A 182 13.89 -11.38 19.83
CA LEU A 182 13.70 -10.36 20.89
C LEU A 182 13.63 -10.98 22.29
N ASN A 183 13.58 -12.31 22.39
CA ASN A 183 13.70 -13.08 23.63
C ASN A 183 12.64 -12.72 24.69
N GLU A 184 11.39 -12.56 24.25
CA GLU A 184 10.22 -12.34 25.10
C GLU A 184 9.25 -13.52 24.96
N PRO A 185 9.29 -14.53 25.86
CA PRO A 185 8.48 -15.74 25.72
C PRO A 185 6.98 -15.47 25.79
N ARG A 186 6.56 -14.37 26.44
CA ARG A 186 5.13 -14.01 26.55
C ARG A 186 4.54 -13.56 25.22
N ALA A 187 5.37 -13.23 24.21
CA ALA A 187 4.91 -12.91 22.86
C ALA A 187 4.08 -14.05 22.26
N HIS A 188 4.39 -15.32 22.57
CA HIS A 188 3.61 -16.49 22.14
C HIS A 188 2.18 -16.53 22.68
N PHE A 189 1.87 -15.74 23.70
CA PHE A 189 0.51 -15.55 24.24
C PHE A 189 -0.17 -14.27 23.73
N ALA A 190 0.49 -13.53 22.83
CA ALA A 190 0.01 -12.28 22.24
C ALA A 190 -0.10 -12.36 20.70
N LEU A 191 0.71 -13.19 20.05
CA LEU A 191 0.64 -13.45 18.61
C LEU A 191 -0.61 -14.29 18.30
N ASN A 192 -1.53 -13.69 17.55
CA ASN A 192 -2.79 -14.30 17.16
C ASN A 192 -2.81 -14.51 15.63
N CYS A 193 -2.79 -15.79 15.26
CA CYS A 193 -2.84 -16.29 13.90
C CYS A 193 -4.27 -16.43 13.33
N MET A 194 -5.28 -15.86 14.01
CA MET A 194 -6.70 -15.89 13.66
C MET A 194 -7.38 -17.27 13.72
N VAL A 195 -6.81 -18.24 14.43
CA VAL A 195 -7.40 -19.59 14.66
C VAL A 195 -7.88 -19.79 16.10
N LYS A 196 -8.74 -20.76 16.36
CA LYS A 196 -9.50 -20.92 17.61
C LYS A 196 -8.65 -21.12 18.87
N ASP A 197 -7.55 -21.86 18.73
CA ASP A 197 -6.64 -22.13 19.84
C ASP A 197 -5.46 -21.15 19.93
N CYS A 198 -5.40 -20.15 19.04
CA CYS A 198 -4.52 -19.02 19.24
C CYS A 198 -4.92 -18.25 20.53
N PRO A 199 -3.95 -17.56 21.18
CA PRO A 199 -4.21 -16.78 22.39
C PRO A 199 -5.30 -15.71 22.17
N ARG A 200 -5.93 -15.22 23.24
CA ARG A 200 -6.98 -14.20 23.10
C ARG A 200 -6.40 -12.93 22.46
N LEU A 201 -6.99 -12.49 21.35
CA LEU A 201 -6.67 -11.18 20.77
C LEU A 201 -7.38 -10.09 21.58
N PRO A 202 -6.67 -9.11 22.17
CA PRO A 202 -7.30 -8.00 22.87
C PRO A 202 -8.07 -7.08 21.92
N LYS A 203 -9.01 -6.31 22.47
CA LYS A 203 -9.77 -5.27 21.75
C LYS A 203 -9.04 -3.92 21.66
N THR A 204 -7.79 -3.88 22.11
CA THR A 204 -6.92 -2.71 22.10
C THR A 204 -5.54 -3.10 21.54
N PRO A 205 -4.83 -2.19 20.88
CA PRO A 205 -3.45 -2.41 20.49
C PRO A 205 -2.57 -2.73 21.69
N PHE A 206 -1.43 -3.37 21.42
CA PHE A 206 -0.34 -3.43 22.39
C PHE A 206 0.34 -2.06 22.40
N TYR A 207 0.14 -1.29 23.47
CA TYR A 207 0.79 0.00 23.66
C TYR A 207 2.12 -0.19 24.40
N PRO A 208 3.21 0.51 23.99
CA PRO A 208 4.51 0.39 24.62
C PRO A 208 4.48 0.64 26.13
N GLU A 209 3.69 1.61 26.59
CA GLU A 209 3.62 2.03 27.99
C GLU A 209 2.99 0.95 28.90
N GLN A 210 2.20 0.05 28.33
CA GLN A 210 1.45 -0.99 29.05
C GLN A 210 1.84 -2.40 28.60
N LEU A 211 2.85 -2.54 27.76
CA LEU A 211 3.19 -3.80 27.10
C LEU A 211 3.44 -4.92 28.11
N ASN A 212 4.27 -4.67 29.12
CA ASN A 212 4.64 -5.67 30.12
C ASN A 212 3.43 -6.16 30.92
N GLU A 213 2.57 -5.25 31.37
CA GLU A 213 1.34 -5.57 32.10
C GLU A 213 0.37 -6.35 31.21
N THR A 214 0.21 -5.93 29.95
CA THR A 214 -0.66 -6.59 28.97
C THR A 214 -0.20 -8.01 28.66
N LEU A 215 1.11 -8.20 28.42
CA LEU A 215 1.69 -9.52 28.16
C LEU A 215 1.56 -10.46 29.36
N GLU A 216 1.80 -9.95 30.57
CA GLU A 216 1.62 -10.70 31.80
C GLU A 216 0.15 -11.10 32.01
N GLN A 217 -0.78 -10.16 31.85
CA GLN A 217 -2.22 -10.42 31.95
C GLN A 217 -2.68 -11.48 30.95
N LEU A 218 -2.26 -11.40 29.68
CA LEU A 218 -2.60 -12.39 28.67
C LEU A 218 -2.00 -13.76 28.98
N THR A 219 -0.81 -13.81 29.58
CA THR A 219 -0.18 -15.06 30.00
C THR A 219 -0.98 -15.74 31.13
N TYR A 220 -1.36 -14.99 32.17
CA TYR A 220 -2.24 -15.50 33.22
C TYR A 220 -3.60 -15.92 32.66
N GLU A 221 -4.19 -15.11 31.79
CA GLU A 221 -5.46 -15.44 31.16
C GLU A 221 -5.34 -16.74 30.37
N PHE A 222 -4.28 -16.91 29.57
CA PHE A 222 -4.05 -18.10 28.77
C PHE A 222 -4.07 -19.36 29.63
N PHE A 223 -3.28 -19.42 30.71
CA PHE A 223 -3.24 -20.59 31.60
C PHE A 223 -4.50 -20.77 32.47
N SER A 224 -5.32 -19.74 32.64
CA SER A 224 -6.60 -19.86 33.36
C SER A 224 -7.67 -20.65 32.57
N LYS A 225 -7.55 -20.74 31.25
CA LYS A 225 -8.54 -21.42 30.40
C LYS A 225 -8.27 -22.92 30.32
N LYS A 226 -9.30 -23.74 30.59
CA LYS A 226 -9.22 -25.21 30.47
C LYS A 226 -8.80 -25.72 29.08
N LYS A 227 -9.01 -24.94 28.02
CA LYS A 227 -8.55 -25.30 26.67
C LYS A 227 -7.03 -25.19 26.49
N HIS A 228 -6.34 -24.48 27.38
CA HIS A 228 -4.90 -24.27 27.32
C HIS A 228 -4.16 -24.92 28.49
N PHE A 229 -4.81 -25.11 29.64
CA PHE A 229 -4.20 -25.79 30.78
C PHE A 229 -5.25 -26.45 31.70
N TYR A 230 -4.97 -27.69 32.12
CA TYR A 230 -5.68 -28.33 33.23
C TYR A 230 -4.88 -29.51 33.83
N LEU A 231 -5.18 -29.83 35.09
CA LEU A 231 -4.61 -30.98 35.80
C LEU A 231 -5.60 -32.17 35.81
N ASP A 232 -5.08 -33.38 35.59
CA ASP A 232 -5.78 -34.66 35.81
C ASP A 232 -5.11 -35.41 36.95
N ASP A 233 -5.62 -35.20 38.17
CA ASP A 233 -5.06 -35.79 39.39
C ASP A 233 -5.19 -37.31 39.45
N LYS A 234 -6.21 -37.86 38.77
CA LYS A 234 -6.46 -39.31 38.73
C LYS A 234 -5.40 -40.01 37.89
N ARG A 235 -5.00 -39.39 36.78
CA ARG A 235 -3.97 -39.94 35.88
C ARG A 235 -2.56 -39.42 36.17
N LYS A 236 -2.41 -38.48 37.12
CA LYS A 236 -1.15 -37.79 37.42
C LYS A 236 -0.57 -37.15 36.15
N ARG A 237 -1.38 -36.32 35.49
CA ARG A 237 -1.02 -35.63 34.24
C ARG A 237 -1.36 -34.15 34.30
N ALA A 238 -0.53 -33.35 33.66
CA ALA A 238 -0.81 -31.95 33.35
C ALA A 238 -0.97 -31.83 31.84
N TYR A 239 -2.09 -31.26 31.40
CA TYR A 239 -2.39 -31.01 30.01
C TYR A 239 -2.14 -29.53 29.73
N VAL A 240 -1.33 -29.23 28.71
CA VAL A 240 -0.88 -27.88 28.35
C VAL A 240 -1.06 -27.65 26.85
N SER A 241 -1.21 -26.39 26.42
CA SER A 241 -1.35 -26.04 25.00
C SER A 241 -0.14 -26.49 24.16
N GLU A 242 -0.38 -26.91 22.92
CA GLU A 242 0.65 -27.30 21.93
C GLU A 242 1.62 -26.16 21.58
N ILE A 243 1.24 -24.89 21.81
CA ILE A 243 2.13 -23.72 21.68
C ILE A 243 3.44 -23.93 22.46
N LEU A 244 3.35 -24.54 23.65
CA LEU A 244 4.52 -24.81 24.49
C LEU A 244 5.41 -25.92 23.92
N ASP A 245 4.88 -26.81 23.08
CA ASP A 245 5.66 -27.82 22.37
C ASP A 245 6.40 -27.17 21.20
N PHE A 246 5.67 -26.40 20.38
CA PHE A 246 6.20 -25.72 19.19
C PHE A 246 7.40 -24.82 19.49
N TYR A 247 7.37 -24.13 20.63
CA TYR A 247 8.37 -23.13 21.01
C TYR A 247 9.03 -23.43 22.35
N THR A 248 9.21 -24.72 22.67
CA THR A 248 9.78 -25.17 23.96
C THR A 248 11.06 -24.41 24.34
N GLU A 249 11.94 -24.16 23.38
CA GLU A 249 13.23 -23.48 23.57
C GLU A 249 13.11 -22.02 23.98
N ASP A 250 11.99 -21.36 23.67
CA ASP A 250 11.76 -19.97 24.03
C ASP A 250 11.30 -19.86 25.51
N PHE A 251 10.65 -20.89 26.04
CA PHE A 251 10.15 -20.90 27.43
C PHE A 251 11.18 -21.40 28.45
N VAL A 252 12.01 -22.36 28.05
CA VAL A 252 13.00 -22.99 28.95
C VAL A 252 14.34 -23.19 28.25
N ALA A 253 15.41 -22.73 28.91
CA ALA A 253 16.77 -22.79 28.37
C ALA A 253 17.28 -24.21 28.06
N SER A 254 16.65 -25.25 28.63
CA SER A 254 17.02 -26.64 28.33
C SER A 254 16.49 -27.14 26.98
N GLY A 255 15.51 -26.44 26.38
CA GLY A 255 14.79 -26.86 25.17
C GLY A 255 14.00 -28.17 25.36
N LYS A 256 13.75 -28.61 26.59
CA LYS A 256 13.09 -29.90 26.88
C LYS A 256 11.72 -29.70 27.47
N ALA A 257 10.71 -30.31 26.84
CA ALA A 257 9.31 -30.25 27.30
C ALA A 257 9.12 -30.62 28.78
N ARG A 258 9.92 -31.55 29.32
CA ARG A 258 9.86 -31.95 30.75
C ARG A 258 10.15 -30.80 31.73
N ASP A 259 10.85 -29.76 31.27
CA ASP A 259 11.27 -28.63 32.09
C ASP A 259 10.28 -27.46 31.99
N LEU A 260 9.31 -27.49 31.07
CA LEU A 260 8.23 -26.49 30.93
C LEU A 260 7.50 -26.14 32.24
N PRO A 261 7.31 -27.03 33.23
CA PRO A 261 6.70 -26.62 34.51
C PRO A 261 7.46 -25.49 35.20
N GLN A 262 8.76 -25.32 34.95
CA GLN A 262 9.55 -24.20 35.48
C GLN A 262 9.02 -22.84 35.01
N TYR A 263 8.55 -22.76 33.77
CA TYR A 263 7.93 -21.56 33.21
C TYR A 263 6.45 -21.46 33.63
N ILE A 264 5.68 -22.54 33.42
CA ILE A 264 4.22 -22.54 33.63
C ILE A 264 3.86 -22.23 35.08
N ASN A 265 4.61 -22.78 36.06
CA ASN A 265 4.32 -22.60 37.48
C ASN A 265 4.42 -21.14 37.96
N GLN A 266 4.97 -20.24 37.15
CA GLN A 266 5.01 -18.79 37.44
C GLN A 266 3.64 -18.13 37.20
N TYR A 267 2.78 -18.72 36.38
CA TYR A 267 1.52 -18.12 35.90
C TYR A 267 0.25 -18.91 36.27
N ILE A 268 0.37 -19.89 37.17
CA ILE A 268 -0.77 -20.69 37.64
C ILE A 268 -0.86 -20.70 39.16
N GLU A 269 -2.07 -20.77 39.70
CA GLU A 269 -2.31 -20.77 41.14
C GLU A 269 -1.79 -22.05 41.83
N GLN A 270 -1.95 -23.20 41.16
CA GLN A 270 -1.55 -24.51 41.69
C GLN A 270 -0.40 -25.07 40.87
N PRO A 271 0.85 -25.05 41.39
CA PRO A 271 2.01 -25.57 40.69
C PRO A 271 1.80 -27.02 40.24
N ILE A 272 2.27 -27.35 39.04
CA ILE A 272 2.24 -28.71 38.51
C ILE A 272 3.07 -29.61 39.45
N PRO A 273 2.47 -30.66 40.04
CA PRO A 273 3.22 -31.56 40.92
C PRO A 273 4.34 -32.29 40.18
N SER A 274 5.49 -32.46 40.83
CA SER A 274 6.71 -33.03 40.21
C SER A 274 6.56 -34.47 39.69
N ASN A 275 5.56 -35.21 40.16
CA ASN A 275 5.24 -36.56 39.69
C ASN A 275 4.24 -36.59 38.51
N TYR A 276 3.80 -35.44 37.99
CA TYR A 276 2.83 -35.39 36.89
C TYR A 276 3.54 -35.47 35.55
N LYS A 277 2.98 -36.24 34.61
CA LYS A 277 3.47 -36.29 33.23
C LYS A 277 2.79 -35.21 32.39
N LEU A 278 3.60 -34.42 31.68
CA LEU A 278 3.08 -33.45 30.70
C LEU A 278 2.48 -34.14 29.47
N ARG A 279 1.38 -33.56 28.99
CA ARG A 279 0.68 -33.90 27.74
C ARG A 279 0.26 -32.62 27.04
N PHE A 280 0.34 -32.62 25.72
CA PHE A 280 -0.12 -31.51 24.91
C PHE A 280 -1.57 -31.72 24.50
N ILE A 281 -2.32 -30.62 24.45
CA ILE A 281 -3.72 -30.56 23.99
C ILE A 281 -3.69 -30.35 22.48
N ASP A 282 -4.45 -31.15 21.73
CA ASP A 282 -4.56 -31.01 20.26
C ASP A 282 -5.02 -29.59 19.88
N TYR A 283 -4.32 -28.95 18.95
CA TYR A 283 -4.56 -27.57 18.57
C TYR A 283 -5.61 -27.41 17.46
N ASP A 284 -6.68 -26.65 17.73
CA ASP A 284 -7.77 -26.34 16.80
C ASP A 284 -7.42 -25.18 15.87
N TRP A 285 -6.95 -25.56 14.69
CA TRP A 285 -6.59 -24.65 13.60
C TRP A 285 -7.77 -24.00 12.86
N ARG A 286 -9.03 -24.23 13.23
CA ARG A 286 -10.17 -23.57 12.55
C ARG A 286 -10.14 -22.06 12.81
N ILE A 287 -10.64 -21.26 11.88
CA ILE A 287 -10.71 -19.79 12.02
C ILE A 287 -11.51 -19.40 13.26
N ASN A 288 -11.00 -18.43 14.02
CA ASN A 288 -11.64 -17.87 15.21
C ASN A 288 -12.65 -16.78 14.87
N ALA A 289 -13.64 -17.13 14.04
CA ALA A 289 -14.71 -16.21 13.65
C ALA A 289 -15.76 -16.08 14.76
N GLN A 290 -16.35 -14.89 14.88
CA GLN A 290 -17.57 -14.71 15.67
C GLN A 290 -18.70 -15.60 15.10
N PRO A 291 -19.56 -16.18 15.96
CA PRO A 291 -20.71 -16.93 15.49
C PRO A 291 -21.62 -16.00 14.68
N GLU A 292 -22.16 -16.50 13.55
CA GLU A 292 -23.18 -15.76 12.82
C GLU A 292 -24.33 -15.42 13.78
N GLN A 293 -24.61 -14.13 13.96
CA GLN A 293 -25.82 -13.70 14.64
C GLN A 293 -26.99 -14.16 13.77
N SER A 294 -27.69 -15.20 14.21
CA SER A 294 -29.04 -15.46 13.72
C SER A 294 -29.84 -14.20 14.01
N MET A 295 -30.35 -13.55 12.97
CA MET A 295 -31.33 -12.48 13.14
C MET A 295 -32.47 -13.08 13.95
N VAL A 296 -32.53 -12.78 15.25
CA VAL A 296 -33.68 -13.08 16.07
C VAL A 296 -34.79 -12.21 15.53
N SER A 297 -35.62 -12.79 14.66
CA SER A 297 -36.91 -12.23 14.33
C SER A 297 -37.67 -12.08 15.65
N THR A 298 -37.74 -10.86 16.16
CA THR A 298 -38.66 -10.47 17.22
C THR A 298 -40.07 -10.58 16.65
N SER A 299 -40.59 -11.80 16.59
CA SER A 299 -42.00 -12.08 16.44
C SER A 299 -42.69 -11.77 17.76
N ILE A 300 -42.99 -10.49 17.98
CA ILE A 300 -43.99 -10.07 18.95
C ILE A 300 -45.05 -9.28 18.20
N ASN A 301 -46.10 -10.00 17.79
CA ASN A 301 -47.49 -9.59 17.93
C ASN A 301 -48.39 -10.71 17.39
N ARG A 302 -48.61 -11.71 18.24
CA ARG A 302 -49.89 -12.41 18.26
C ARG A 302 -50.76 -11.65 19.24
N ASP A 303 -51.53 -10.72 18.69
CA ASP A 303 -52.75 -10.18 19.27
C ASP A 303 -53.34 -9.24 18.21
N VAL A 304 -54.11 -9.78 17.28
CA VAL A 304 -55.40 -9.21 16.79
C VAL A 304 -56.05 -10.31 15.92
N ASP A 305 -56.60 -11.33 16.57
CA ASP A 305 -57.75 -12.08 16.02
C ASP A 305 -59.01 -11.47 16.65
N ASN A 306 -59.52 -10.39 16.07
CA ASN A 306 -60.96 -10.05 16.04
C ASN A 306 -61.20 -8.68 15.41
N ALA A 307 -61.35 -8.64 14.09
CA ALA A 307 -62.36 -7.82 13.41
C ALA A 307 -62.36 -8.19 11.93
N SER A 308 -63.16 -9.20 11.58
CA SER A 308 -63.53 -9.44 10.20
C SER A 308 -64.42 -8.32 9.66
N SER A 309 -64.20 -8.00 8.39
CA SER A 309 -65.13 -7.34 7.47
C SER A 309 -65.18 -5.80 7.52
N GLN A 310 -64.56 -5.15 6.52
CA GLN A 310 -65.25 -4.41 5.45
C GLN A 310 -64.22 -3.62 4.61
N ALA A 311 -64.60 -3.35 3.35
CA ALA A 311 -63.94 -2.46 2.39
C ALA A 311 -62.70 -2.98 1.62
N ALA A 312 -62.98 -3.81 0.62
CA ALA A 312 -62.29 -3.69 -0.68
C ALA A 312 -62.58 -2.32 -1.33
N LYS A 313 -61.64 -1.86 -2.17
CA LYS A 313 -61.76 -0.83 -3.24
C LYS A 313 -61.59 0.65 -2.83
N ASN A 314 -60.41 1.27 -3.12
CA ASN A 314 -60.25 2.37 -4.11
C ASN A 314 -58.81 2.94 -4.15
N PRO A 315 -58.39 3.66 -5.22
CA PRO A 315 -57.07 3.56 -5.83
C PRO A 315 -56.37 4.94 -5.81
N ILE A 316 -55.31 5.13 -6.61
CA ILE A 316 -54.84 6.45 -7.08
C ILE A 316 -54.07 7.25 -5.99
N VAL A 317 -52.74 7.23 -5.86
CA VAL A 317 -51.65 7.12 -6.84
C VAL A 317 -51.73 8.15 -8.01
N LYS A 318 -52.58 9.18 -7.91
CA LYS A 318 -52.54 10.41 -8.76
C LYS A 318 -52.43 11.67 -7.90
N ALA A 319 -51.33 11.86 -7.19
CA ALA A 319 -51.09 13.18 -6.59
C ALA A 319 -49.62 13.59 -6.41
N ALA A 320 -48.63 12.78 -6.81
CA ALA A 320 -47.22 13.12 -6.56
C ALA A 320 -46.35 13.23 -7.82
N LEU A 321 -46.98 13.41 -8.99
CA LEU A 321 -46.30 13.58 -10.28
C LEU A 321 -46.96 14.72 -11.06
N THR A 322 -46.78 15.99 -10.63
CA THR A 322 -46.89 17.16 -11.52
C THR A 322 -46.34 18.46 -10.91
N LEU A 323 -45.62 19.23 -11.75
CA LEU A 323 -45.31 20.69 -11.72
C LEU A 323 -44.00 21.11 -11.02
N HIS A 324 -42.86 21.37 -11.70
CA HIS A 324 -42.45 22.47 -12.62
C HIS A 324 -42.08 23.84 -11.99
N SER A 325 -40.77 24.14 -12.03
CA SER A 325 -40.07 25.36 -12.56
C SER A 325 -40.26 26.80 -12.02
N ASN A 326 -39.10 27.48 -11.97
CA ASN A 326 -38.74 28.91 -12.24
C ASN A 326 -38.76 29.96 -11.09
N GLU A 327 -37.58 30.51 -10.74
CA GLU A 327 -37.02 31.88 -11.02
C GLU A 327 -37.31 32.88 -9.87
N SER A 328 -36.57 33.94 -9.49
CA SER A 328 -35.56 34.81 -10.13
C SER A 328 -34.80 35.70 -9.09
N LYS A 329 -33.58 36.13 -9.46
CA LYS A 329 -32.78 37.38 -9.21
C LYS A 329 -33.19 38.48 -8.20
N THR A 330 -32.17 39.12 -7.58
CA THR A 330 -31.83 40.57 -7.69
C THR A 330 -30.38 40.90 -7.24
N ALA A 331 -29.83 42.02 -7.72
CA ALA A 331 -28.41 42.43 -7.77
C ALA A 331 -28.11 43.80 -7.11
N GLY A 332 -26.81 44.19 -7.03
CA GLY A 332 -26.29 45.58 -6.92
C GLY A 332 -24.94 45.68 -6.15
N LEU A 333 -23.77 45.83 -6.82
CA LEU A 333 -23.02 47.08 -7.18
C LEU A 333 -22.41 47.84 -5.98
N ALA A 334 -21.20 48.42 -5.93
CA ALA A 334 -19.95 48.51 -6.72
C ALA A 334 -18.93 49.38 -5.90
N HIS A 335 -17.61 49.31 -6.18
CA HIS A 335 -16.60 50.41 -6.24
C HIS A 335 -15.16 49.97 -5.84
N ALA A 336 -14.20 50.25 -6.73
CA ALA A 336 -12.73 50.34 -6.52
C ALA A 336 -12.32 51.86 -6.47
N PRO A 337 -11.04 52.34 -6.48
CA PRO A 337 -9.72 51.66 -6.60
C PRO A 337 -8.51 52.29 -5.80
N ALA A 338 -7.31 51.70 -6.03
CA ALA A 338 -5.98 52.33 -6.29
C ALA A 338 -4.85 52.44 -5.23
N SER A 339 -3.63 52.08 -5.72
CA SER A 339 -2.24 52.54 -5.38
C SER A 339 -1.59 52.10 -4.04
N GLU A 340 -0.28 51.82 -3.88
CA GLU A 340 0.92 51.75 -4.74
C GLU A 340 2.14 51.33 -3.85
N LEU A 341 3.29 51.05 -4.48
CA LEU A 341 4.69 51.04 -3.98
C LEU A 341 5.36 49.72 -3.53
N ALA A 342 6.25 49.26 -4.43
CA ALA A 342 7.45 48.47 -4.14
C ALA A 342 8.60 49.38 -3.60
N PRO A 343 9.72 48.80 -3.11
CA PRO A 343 10.92 48.86 -3.95
C PRO A 343 11.84 47.62 -3.96
N LEU A 344 12.43 47.45 -5.13
CA LEU A 344 13.72 46.86 -5.54
C LEU A 344 14.75 46.51 -4.45
N LEU A 345 15.31 45.29 -4.52
CA LEU A 345 16.75 45.01 -4.31
C LEU A 345 17.12 43.70 -5.06
N THR A 346 17.95 43.81 -6.09
CA THR A 346 18.76 42.68 -6.62
C THR A 346 20.06 42.60 -5.82
N PRO A 347 20.63 41.40 -5.63
CA PRO A 347 21.94 41.18 -6.24
C PRO A 347 22.16 39.76 -6.82
N ASN A 348 22.81 39.79 -7.98
CA ASN A 348 23.73 38.86 -8.62
C ASN A 348 23.91 37.41 -8.12
N LEU A 349 23.92 36.53 -9.14
CA LEU A 349 24.45 35.18 -9.18
C LEU A 349 25.85 35.05 -8.55
N SER A 350 26.02 33.97 -7.79
CA SER A 350 27.23 33.12 -7.85
C SER A 350 26.91 31.73 -7.30
N SER A 351 26.88 30.73 -8.19
CA SER A 351 27.12 29.29 -7.96
C SER A 351 26.50 28.66 -6.70
N ASN A 352 25.24 28.23 -6.80
CA ASN A 352 24.67 27.21 -5.92
C ASN A 352 25.16 25.83 -6.39
N GLU A 353 26.14 25.25 -5.71
CA GLU A 353 26.20 23.79 -5.62
C GLU A 353 25.08 23.35 -4.66
N SER A 354 24.02 22.79 -5.25
CA SER A 354 22.84 22.27 -4.56
C SER A 354 23.19 20.96 -3.85
N THR A 355 23.43 21.01 -2.54
CA THR A 355 23.36 19.81 -1.68
C THR A 355 21.94 19.65 -1.14
N GLY A 356 21.02 19.34 -2.06
CA GLY A 356 19.64 18.99 -1.74
C GLY A 356 19.53 17.54 -1.29
N ALA A 357 18.84 17.34 -0.17
CA ALA A 357 17.89 16.25 0.04
C ALA A 357 17.62 15.35 -1.19
N PRO A 358 17.93 14.02 -1.19
CA PRO A 358 17.52 13.12 -2.26
C PRO A 358 16.03 13.22 -2.57
N PHE A 359 15.68 13.35 -3.85
CA PHE A 359 14.29 13.23 -4.31
C PHE A 359 13.94 11.75 -4.45
N ILE A 360 12.80 11.33 -3.88
CA ILE A 360 12.52 9.91 -3.71
C ILE A 360 11.14 9.51 -4.22
N LEU A 361 11.11 8.35 -4.88
CA LEU A 361 9.95 7.73 -5.49
C LEU A 361 9.80 6.31 -4.96
N THR A 362 8.65 5.99 -4.36
CA THR A 362 8.36 4.62 -3.90
C THR A 362 6.97 4.20 -4.37
N SER A 363 6.86 3.01 -4.96
CA SER A 363 5.57 2.41 -5.33
C SER A 363 4.93 1.67 -4.15
N THR A 364 3.62 1.47 -4.21
CA THR A 364 2.98 0.44 -3.37
C THR A 364 3.37 -0.98 -3.84
N PRO A 365 3.15 -2.04 -3.04
CA PRO A 365 3.38 -3.42 -3.48
C PRO A 365 2.45 -3.87 -4.62
N ASN A 366 1.27 -3.29 -4.71
CA ASN A 366 0.32 -3.49 -5.80
C ASN A 366 0.82 -2.75 -7.05
N GLN A 367 0.63 -3.36 -8.22
CA GLN A 367 0.98 -2.71 -9.48
C GLN A 367 0.15 -1.44 -9.72
N THR A 368 0.77 -0.28 -9.77
CA THR A 368 0.08 0.96 -10.18
C THR A 368 -0.24 0.91 -11.68
N THR A 369 -1.40 1.43 -12.08
CA THR A 369 -1.82 1.41 -13.49
C THR A 369 -0.96 2.35 -14.31
N VAL A 370 -0.34 1.84 -15.37
CA VAL A 370 0.40 2.64 -16.35
C VAL A 370 -0.43 2.79 -17.62
N LEU A 371 -0.67 4.04 -18.03
CA LEU A 371 -1.35 4.40 -19.25
C LEU A 371 -0.35 5.10 -20.19
N GLU A 372 0.08 4.40 -21.22
CA GLU A 372 0.98 4.96 -22.24
C GLU A 372 0.14 5.40 -23.45
N LEU A 373 0.30 6.66 -23.84
CA LEU A 373 -0.20 7.21 -25.10
C LEU A 373 0.97 7.36 -26.07
N TYR A 374 0.80 6.82 -27.28
CA TYR A 374 1.67 7.04 -28.42
C TYR A 374 1.01 8.06 -29.35
N THR A 375 1.63 9.22 -29.51
CA THR A 375 1.09 10.38 -30.21
C THR A 375 2.11 11.01 -31.17
N SER A 376 1.68 12.00 -31.94
CA SER A 376 2.56 12.94 -32.63
C SER A 376 1.81 14.23 -32.95
N GLN A 377 2.49 15.36 -32.89
CA GLN A 377 1.99 16.64 -33.40
C GLN A 377 1.71 16.61 -34.91
N GLY A 378 2.38 15.73 -35.66
CA GLY A 378 2.14 15.51 -37.09
C GLY A 378 0.86 14.72 -37.40
N CYS A 379 0.27 14.06 -36.40
CA CYS A 379 -0.93 13.23 -36.53
C CYS A 379 -2.20 14.05 -36.24
N SER A 380 -3.07 14.22 -37.23
CA SER A 380 -4.31 15.02 -37.08
C SER A 380 -5.34 14.44 -36.12
N SER A 381 -5.35 13.12 -35.92
CA SER A 381 -6.29 12.43 -35.02
C SER A 381 -5.83 12.36 -33.56
N CYS A 382 -4.62 12.85 -33.27
CA CYS A 382 -3.99 12.77 -31.96
C CYS A 382 -4.41 13.85 -30.94
N PRO A 383 -4.68 15.12 -31.31
CA PRO A 383 -5.05 16.16 -30.35
C PRO A 383 -6.24 15.82 -29.43
N PRO A 384 -7.31 15.12 -29.88
CA PRO A 384 -8.38 14.68 -28.98
C PRO A 384 -7.92 13.67 -27.92
N ALA A 385 -6.96 12.80 -28.24
CA ALA A 385 -6.42 11.82 -27.31
C ALA A 385 -5.51 12.48 -26.25
N GLU A 386 -4.68 13.44 -26.67
CA GLU A 386 -3.86 14.23 -25.75
C GLU A 386 -4.73 15.10 -24.84
N LYS A 387 -5.76 15.75 -25.37
CA LYS A 387 -6.71 16.49 -24.54
C LYS A 387 -7.39 15.59 -23.50
N TRP A 388 -7.68 14.33 -23.85
CA TRP A 388 -8.27 13.37 -22.91
C TRP A 388 -7.29 12.98 -21.80
N ILE A 389 -6.03 12.68 -22.13
CA ILE A 389 -5.03 12.30 -21.12
C ILE A 389 -4.67 13.48 -20.20
N SER A 390 -4.65 14.72 -20.71
CA SER A 390 -4.50 15.95 -19.91
C SER A 390 -5.57 16.10 -18.82
N GLY A 391 -6.74 15.49 -18.98
CA GLY A 391 -7.79 15.47 -17.96
C GLY A 391 -7.37 14.77 -16.66
N PHE A 392 -6.27 14.01 -16.67
CA PHE A 392 -5.74 13.35 -15.47
C PHE A 392 -4.76 14.19 -14.66
N VAL A 393 -4.36 15.39 -15.12
CA VAL A 393 -3.37 16.25 -14.41
C VAL A 393 -3.83 16.59 -12.99
N ASP A 394 -5.13 16.82 -12.80
CA ASP A 394 -5.72 17.20 -11.50
C ASP A 394 -6.47 16.03 -10.83
N SER A 395 -6.27 14.80 -11.32
CA SER A 395 -6.92 13.60 -10.77
C SER A 395 -6.30 13.22 -9.43
N GLU A 396 -7.14 12.96 -8.41
CA GLU A 396 -6.69 12.43 -7.10
C GLU A 396 -5.97 11.08 -7.21
N LYS A 397 -6.26 10.34 -8.30
CA LYS A 397 -5.64 9.05 -8.63
C LYS A 397 -4.24 9.17 -9.26
N LEU A 398 -3.82 10.39 -9.59
CA LEU A 398 -2.57 10.62 -10.28
C LEU A 398 -1.39 10.24 -9.37
N TRP A 399 -0.44 9.48 -9.92
CA TRP A 399 0.76 8.95 -9.26
C TRP A 399 0.53 7.85 -8.20
N THR A 400 -0.68 7.73 -7.68
CA THR A 400 -1.06 6.71 -6.69
C THR A 400 -1.65 5.46 -7.36
N GLU A 401 -2.71 5.63 -8.15
CA GLU A 401 -3.42 4.55 -8.84
C GLU A 401 -3.16 4.55 -10.35
N LEU A 402 -2.83 5.72 -10.94
CA LEU A 402 -2.65 5.94 -12.36
C LEU A 402 -1.39 6.77 -12.67
N VAL A 403 -0.57 6.27 -13.58
CA VAL A 403 0.61 6.95 -14.14
C VAL A 403 0.44 7.09 -15.66
N PRO A 404 -0.03 8.25 -16.14
CA PRO A 404 -0.08 8.56 -17.56
C PRO A 404 1.30 8.95 -18.10
N ILE A 405 1.65 8.48 -19.30
CA ILE A 405 2.90 8.80 -19.99
C ILE A 405 2.60 9.03 -21.47
N ASN A 406 3.05 10.16 -22.02
CA ASN A 406 2.83 10.54 -23.41
C ASN A 406 4.14 10.46 -24.23
N PHE A 407 4.21 9.45 -25.08
CA PHE A 407 5.35 9.12 -25.93
C PHE A 407 5.11 9.63 -27.36
N HIS A 408 5.87 10.64 -27.77
CA HIS A 408 5.78 11.19 -29.12
C HIS A 408 6.62 10.35 -30.11
N VAL A 409 6.00 9.87 -31.18
CA VAL A 409 6.66 8.97 -32.16
C VAL A 409 7.17 9.74 -33.37
N ASP A 410 8.35 9.35 -33.85
CA ASP A 410 9.07 10.00 -34.96
C ASP A 410 8.52 9.69 -36.36
N TYR A 411 7.71 8.64 -36.51
CA TYR A 411 7.30 8.16 -37.83
C TYR A 411 6.25 9.04 -38.53
N TRP A 412 5.90 10.21 -37.99
CA TRP A 412 5.08 11.24 -38.63
C TRP A 412 5.90 12.45 -39.12
N ASP A 413 7.17 12.57 -38.73
CA ASP A 413 8.00 13.74 -39.03
C ASP A 413 8.22 13.97 -40.54
N TYR A 414 8.08 12.90 -41.34
CA TYR A 414 8.21 12.93 -42.79
C TYR A 414 7.13 13.80 -43.48
N LEU A 415 6.03 14.14 -42.79
CA LEU A 415 4.96 15.01 -43.31
C LEU A 415 5.28 16.51 -43.25
N GLY A 416 6.53 16.86 -42.93
CA GLY A 416 7.05 18.23 -43.05
C GLY A 416 6.93 19.07 -41.78
N TRP A 417 6.41 18.50 -40.68
CA TRP A 417 6.54 19.03 -39.33
C TRP A 417 7.29 18.01 -38.48
N LYS A 418 8.48 18.39 -38.02
CA LYS A 418 9.25 17.59 -37.07
C LYS A 418 8.73 17.87 -35.68
N ASP A 419 8.14 16.88 -35.04
CA ASP A 419 7.65 16.98 -33.67
C ASP A 419 8.85 17.15 -32.70
N PRO A 420 8.92 18.23 -31.90
CA PRO A 420 10.05 18.50 -31.02
C PRO A 420 10.19 17.48 -29.87
N PHE A 421 9.15 16.70 -29.59
CA PHE A 421 9.16 15.70 -28.51
C PHE A 421 9.33 14.28 -29.03
N ALA A 422 9.35 14.10 -30.36
CA ALA A 422 9.43 12.79 -30.95
C ALA A 422 10.82 12.16 -30.80
N ASP A 423 10.83 10.89 -30.41
CA ASP A 423 12.06 10.09 -30.33
C ASP A 423 11.87 8.71 -30.98
N SER A 424 12.87 8.27 -31.73
CA SER A 424 12.90 6.94 -32.35
C SER A 424 12.82 5.79 -31.33
N ALA A 425 13.29 5.99 -30.09
CA ALA A 425 13.17 5.08 -28.97
C ALA A 425 11.70 4.83 -28.60
N PHE A 426 10.85 5.85 -28.70
CA PHE A 426 9.42 5.77 -28.41
C PHE A 426 8.69 4.99 -29.51
N SER A 427 9.01 5.27 -30.77
CA SER A 427 8.56 4.45 -31.90
C SER A 427 9.01 2.99 -31.78
N LYS A 428 10.25 2.74 -31.35
CA LYS A 428 10.78 1.39 -31.10
C LYS A 428 10.04 0.70 -29.94
N ARG A 429 9.71 1.41 -28.86
CA ARG A 429 8.92 0.90 -27.73
C ARG A 429 7.53 0.44 -28.20
N GLN A 430 6.85 1.24 -29.02
CA GLN A 430 5.55 0.87 -29.61
C GLN A 430 5.65 -0.38 -30.50
N ARG A 431 6.66 -0.43 -31.39
CA ARG A 431 6.92 -1.59 -32.25
C ARG A 431 7.23 -2.85 -31.45
N ASN A 432 7.88 -2.73 -30.28
CA ASN A 432 8.15 -3.86 -29.40
C ASN A 432 6.87 -4.49 -28.85
N TYR A 433 5.85 -3.71 -28.47
CA TYR A 433 4.55 -4.28 -28.08
C TYR A 433 3.93 -5.11 -29.20
N LYS A 434 4.03 -4.67 -30.46
CA LYS A 434 3.59 -5.49 -31.61
C LYS A 434 4.42 -6.76 -31.76
N ARG A 435 5.75 -6.64 -31.68
CA ARG A 435 6.69 -7.77 -31.81
C ARG A 435 6.41 -8.89 -30.80
N VAL A 436 6.04 -8.56 -29.57
CA VAL A 436 5.74 -9.54 -28.51
C VAL A 436 4.25 -9.93 -28.45
N GLY A 437 3.45 -9.56 -29.44
CA GLY A 437 2.02 -9.93 -29.51
C GLY A 437 1.12 -9.21 -28.48
N LYS A 438 1.58 -8.11 -27.89
CA LYS A 438 0.82 -7.27 -26.94
C LYS A 438 0.04 -6.14 -27.63
N ALA A 439 0.32 -5.92 -28.92
CA ALA A 439 -0.43 -5.03 -29.80
C ALA A 439 -0.58 -5.66 -31.19
N ASN A 440 -1.71 -5.45 -31.85
CA ASN A 440 -1.94 -5.97 -33.21
C ASN A 440 -1.44 -5.01 -34.29
N THR A 441 -1.42 -3.71 -33.99
CA THR A 441 -1.07 -2.64 -34.93
C THR A 441 -0.16 -1.60 -34.27
N ILE A 442 0.58 -0.87 -35.10
CA ILE A 442 1.33 0.33 -34.70
C ILE A 442 0.54 1.49 -35.30
N ALA A 443 0.01 2.37 -34.45
CA ALA A 443 -0.85 3.48 -34.89
C ALA A 443 -0.85 4.60 -33.86
N THR A 444 -1.22 5.80 -34.29
CA THR A 444 -1.48 6.96 -33.42
C THR A 444 -2.89 7.52 -33.66
N PRO A 445 -3.60 8.00 -32.62
CA PRO A 445 -3.26 7.82 -31.21
C PRO A 445 -3.29 6.33 -30.85
N GLY A 446 -2.26 5.86 -30.14
CA GLY A 446 -2.13 4.46 -29.74
C GLY A 446 -2.08 4.36 -28.24
N PHE A 447 -2.99 3.62 -27.62
CA PHE A 447 -3.00 3.44 -26.17
C PHE A 447 -2.49 2.06 -25.76
N VAL A 448 -1.66 2.03 -24.73
CA VAL A 448 -1.23 0.81 -24.05
C VAL A 448 -1.54 0.96 -22.56
N LEU A 449 -2.29 0.01 -22.02
CA LEU A 449 -2.68 -0.04 -20.62
C LEU A 449 -2.04 -1.26 -19.96
N ASN A 450 -1.21 -1.05 -18.94
CA ASN A 450 -0.46 -2.10 -18.24
C ASN A 450 0.25 -3.08 -19.21
N GLY A 451 0.87 -2.51 -20.26
CA GLY A 451 1.64 -3.27 -21.24
C GLY A 451 0.83 -4.00 -22.32
N ARG A 452 -0.47 -3.72 -22.47
CA ARG A 452 -1.31 -4.26 -23.55
C ARG A 452 -2.03 -3.15 -24.30
N ALA A 453 -2.10 -3.27 -25.63
CA ALA A 453 -2.86 -2.34 -26.45
C ALA A 453 -4.32 -2.25 -25.97
N TRP A 454 -4.81 -1.03 -25.82
CA TRP A 454 -6.14 -0.76 -25.26
C TRP A 454 -6.95 0.14 -26.21
N ASN A 455 -8.08 -0.37 -26.68
CA ASN A 455 -8.96 0.36 -27.60
C ASN A 455 -10.16 1.02 -26.89
N GLY A 456 -10.16 1.06 -25.55
CA GLY A 456 -11.31 1.55 -24.78
C GLY A 456 -11.60 3.04 -25.02
N TRP A 457 -10.56 3.85 -25.21
CA TRP A 457 -10.71 5.27 -25.54
C TRP A 457 -11.57 5.51 -26.80
N PHE A 458 -11.29 4.79 -27.89
CA PHE A 458 -12.07 4.86 -29.14
C PHE A 458 -13.54 4.44 -28.98
N ARG A 459 -13.86 3.72 -27.90
CA ARG A 459 -15.20 3.22 -27.57
C ARG A 459 -15.85 3.99 -26.43
N GLY A 460 -15.23 5.07 -25.93
CA GLY A 460 -15.70 5.84 -24.78
C GLY A 460 -15.74 5.03 -23.47
N GLN A 461 -14.91 4.00 -23.34
CA GLN A 461 -14.86 3.17 -22.14
C GLN A 461 -13.99 3.83 -21.05
N PRO A 462 -14.39 3.74 -19.77
CA PRO A 462 -13.53 4.17 -18.67
C PRO A 462 -12.30 3.26 -18.56
N LEU A 463 -11.27 3.74 -17.86
CA LEU A 463 -10.15 2.88 -17.48
C LEU A 463 -10.67 1.70 -16.64
N PRO A 464 -10.24 0.46 -16.93
CA PRO A 464 -10.62 -0.71 -16.16
C PRO A 464 -10.24 -0.56 -14.68
N ASN A 465 -11.21 -0.75 -13.79
CA ASN A 465 -10.98 -0.84 -12.36
C ASN A 465 -10.76 -2.32 -11.98
N LYS A 466 -9.53 -2.82 -12.15
CA LYS A 466 -9.14 -4.17 -11.73
C LYS A 466 -8.22 -4.09 -10.53
N THR A 467 -8.42 -5.00 -9.58
CA THR A 467 -7.48 -5.18 -8.46
C THR A 467 -6.09 -5.47 -9.02
N ALA A 468 -5.15 -4.60 -8.68
CA ALA A 468 -3.78 -4.69 -9.15
C ALA A 468 -3.06 -5.88 -8.49
N PRO A 469 -2.35 -6.72 -9.26
CA PRO A 469 -1.56 -7.81 -8.69
C PRO A 469 -0.40 -7.28 -7.85
N LEU A 470 -0.04 -8.02 -6.80
CA LEU A 470 1.20 -7.79 -6.06
C LEU A 470 2.40 -8.10 -6.97
N SER A 471 3.17 -7.07 -7.30
CA SER A 471 4.28 -7.15 -8.25
C SER A 471 5.64 -6.84 -7.61
N GLY A 472 5.62 -6.18 -6.45
CA GLY A 472 6.81 -5.78 -5.71
C GLY A 472 6.85 -4.29 -5.43
N VAL A 473 7.82 -3.88 -4.61
CA VAL A 473 8.05 -2.47 -4.27
C VAL A 473 9.20 -1.94 -5.11
N LEU A 474 8.96 -0.88 -5.86
CA LEU A 474 9.97 -0.12 -6.58
C LEU A 474 10.30 1.12 -5.75
N HIS A 475 11.57 1.27 -5.43
CA HIS A 475 12.13 2.42 -4.73
C HIS A 475 13.19 3.07 -5.61
N ALA A 476 13.22 4.39 -5.66
CA ALA A 476 14.26 5.13 -6.34
C ALA A 476 14.59 6.43 -5.62
N SER A 477 15.87 6.74 -5.51
CA SER A 477 16.38 7.99 -4.95
C SER A 477 17.22 8.72 -5.99
N VAL A 478 17.06 10.03 -6.08
CA VAL A 478 17.78 10.90 -7.01
C VAL A 478 18.74 11.79 -6.23
N GLU A 479 20.03 11.66 -6.51
CA GLU A 479 21.13 12.39 -5.88
C GLU A 479 22.19 12.72 -6.92
N ASN A 480 22.68 13.96 -6.95
CA ASN A 480 23.79 14.38 -7.81
C ASN A 480 23.62 13.93 -9.28
N ASP A 481 22.45 14.22 -9.87
CA ASP A 481 22.07 13.83 -11.24
C ASP A 481 22.12 12.31 -11.51
N ASN A 482 22.05 11.50 -10.46
CA ASN A 482 21.99 10.06 -10.52
C ASN A 482 20.74 9.53 -9.82
N ILE A 483 20.11 8.52 -10.41
CA ILE A 483 18.99 7.79 -9.85
C ILE A 483 19.51 6.43 -9.38
N LYS A 484 19.46 6.15 -8.08
CA LYS A 484 19.62 4.80 -7.53
C LYS A 484 18.25 4.14 -7.49
N VAL A 485 18.15 2.90 -7.94
CA VAL A 485 16.86 2.18 -8.04
C VAL A 485 17.01 0.82 -7.38
N MET A 486 16.05 0.49 -6.52
CA MET A 486 15.87 -0.81 -5.89
C MET A 486 14.49 -1.35 -6.25
N PHE A 487 14.41 -2.61 -6.66
CA PHE A 487 13.15 -3.28 -6.95
C PHE A 487 13.06 -4.62 -6.22
N ASN A 488 12.15 -4.71 -5.26
CA ASN A 488 11.86 -5.89 -4.48
C ASN A 488 10.70 -6.65 -5.12
N LYS A 489 11.01 -7.56 -6.05
CA LYS A 489 10.00 -8.27 -6.85
C LYS A 489 9.25 -9.34 -6.05
N ILE A 490 7.92 -9.37 -6.18
CA ILE A 490 7.07 -10.45 -5.63
C ILE A 490 6.86 -11.53 -6.71
N ASN A 491 6.95 -12.82 -6.32
CA ASN A 491 6.78 -13.99 -7.21
C ASN A 491 7.76 -14.02 -8.41
N ALA A 492 9.05 -14.23 -8.17
CA ALA A 492 9.95 -14.52 -9.27
C ALA A 492 9.60 -15.87 -9.89
N SER A 493 9.16 -15.87 -11.15
CA SER A 493 9.24 -17.05 -11.99
C SER A 493 10.71 -17.50 -12.09
N ASN A 494 10.99 -18.81 -12.02
CA ASN A 494 12.32 -19.44 -12.17
C ASN A 494 13.02 -19.20 -13.53
N GLY A 495 12.64 -18.17 -14.30
CA GLY A 495 13.29 -17.77 -15.53
C GLY A 495 14.24 -16.60 -15.30
N SER A 496 15.47 -16.72 -15.80
CA SER A 496 16.50 -15.65 -15.86
C SER A 496 16.14 -14.52 -16.82
N SER A 497 14.94 -13.93 -16.68
CA SER A 497 14.55 -12.78 -17.48
C SER A 497 15.16 -11.51 -16.90
N LEU A 498 16.10 -10.93 -17.64
CA LEU A 498 16.78 -9.69 -17.28
C LEU A 498 15.76 -8.57 -17.08
N LEU A 499 15.85 -7.86 -15.96
CA LEU A 499 15.02 -6.70 -15.67
C LEU A 499 15.69 -5.43 -16.17
N MET A 500 14.86 -4.48 -16.60
CA MET A 500 15.28 -3.16 -17.05
C MET A 500 14.49 -2.12 -16.26
N VAL A 501 15.19 -1.15 -15.69
CA VAL A 501 14.58 0.06 -15.18
C VAL A 501 14.59 1.14 -16.24
N HIS A 502 13.57 1.96 -16.22
CA HIS A 502 13.36 3.09 -17.11
C HIS A 502 13.09 4.32 -16.25
N ALA A 503 13.63 5.47 -16.61
CA ALA A 503 13.33 6.76 -16.02
C ALA A 503 12.92 7.74 -17.13
N ALA A 504 11.84 8.49 -16.91
CA ALA A 504 11.36 9.52 -17.83
C ALA A 504 11.09 10.81 -17.08
N LEU A 505 11.62 11.93 -17.59
CA LEU A 505 11.23 13.26 -17.18
C LEU A 505 10.02 13.71 -18.01
N LEU A 506 8.90 13.96 -17.35
CA LEU A 506 7.67 14.40 -17.99
C LEU A 506 7.49 15.92 -17.91
N GLY A 507 6.99 16.51 -18.98
CA GLY A 507 6.65 17.91 -19.10
C GLY A 507 5.15 18.18 -19.20
N PHE A 508 4.72 19.31 -18.65
CA PHE A 508 3.31 19.71 -18.51
C PHE A 508 3.09 21.17 -18.92
N GLY A 509 1.86 21.48 -19.34
CA GLY A 509 1.46 22.82 -19.76
C GLY A 509 2.26 23.34 -20.96
N ILE A 510 2.75 22.44 -21.81
CA ILE A 510 3.60 22.81 -22.93
C ILE A 510 2.71 23.26 -24.08
N GLU A 511 3.02 24.41 -24.68
CA GLU A 511 2.30 24.90 -25.84
C GLU A 511 3.21 24.87 -27.09
N THR A 512 2.73 24.27 -28.18
CA THR A 512 3.45 24.27 -29.46
C THR A 512 2.60 24.86 -30.57
N SER A 513 3.17 25.82 -31.31
CA SER A 513 2.58 26.35 -32.54
C SER A 513 3.06 25.54 -33.74
N VAL A 514 2.19 24.67 -34.26
CA VAL A 514 2.50 23.76 -35.37
C VAL A 514 2.50 24.55 -36.69
N LYS A 515 3.65 24.61 -37.36
CA LYS A 515 3.82 25.46 -38.57
C LYS A 515 3.52 24.75 -39.88
N ARG A 516 3.54 23.41 -39.90
CA ARG A 516 3.43 22.56 -41.12
C ARG A 516 2.74 21.24 -40.80
N GLY A 517 2.48 20.41 -41.81
CA GLY A 517 1.82 19.12 -41.65
C GLY A 517 0.31 19.24 -41.40
N GLU A 518 -0.32 18.13 -40.99
CA GLU A 518 -1.78 18.04 -40.89
C GLU A 518 -2.39 18.96 -39.82
N ASN A 519 -1.60 19.33 -38.81
CA ASN A 519 -2.01 20.25 -37.74
C ASN A 519 -1.49 21.69 -37.96
N ALA A 520 -1.04 22.04 -39.16
CA ALA A 520 -0.52 23.39 -39.46
C ALA A 520 -1.51 24.51 -39.05
N GLY A 521 -0.96 25.56 -38.42
CA GLY A 521 -1.72 26.71 -37.93
C GLY A 521 -2.43 26.49 -36.59
N ARG A 522 -2.34 25.29 -36.01
CA ARG A 522 -2.90 25.01 -34.67
C ARG A 522 -1.88 25.31 -33.58
N LYS A 523 -2.40 25.76 -32.44
CA LYS A 523 -1.69 25.78 -31.17
C LYS A 523 -2.14 24.56 -30.37
N LEU A 524 -1.21 23.66 -30.09
CA LEU A 524 -1.46 22.43 -29.33
C LEU A 524 -0.93 22.59 -27.90
N THR A 525 -1.64 22.01 -26.94
CA THR A 525 -1.24 21.94 -25.54
C THR A 525 -0.95 20.50 -25.18
N HIS A 526 0.13 20.27 -24.44
CA HIS A 526 0.62 18.93 -24.12
C HIS A 526 0.93 18.78 -22.63
N ASP A 527 0.56 17.63 -22.10
CA ASP A 527 0.87 17.17 -20.75
C ASP A 527 1.40 15.75 -20.79
N PHE A 528 2.06 15.33 -19.71
CA PHE A 528 2.69 14.01 -19.57
C PHE A 528 3.74 13.69 -20.65
N VAL A 529 4.26 14.71 -21.34
CA VAL A 529 5.18 14.55 -22.47
C VAL A 529 6.53 14.06 -21.96
N VAL A 530 7.03 12.95 -22.48
CA VAL A 530 8.41 12.53 -22.17
C VAL A 530 9.39 13.50 -22.83
N LEU A 531 10.08 14.29 -22.00
CA LEU A 531 11.08 15.28 -22.44
C LEU A 531 12.49 14.69 -22.53
N ASP A 532 12.78 13.73 -21.66
CA ASP A 532 14.02 12.97 -21.66
C ASP A 532 13.79 11.58 -21.03
N TYR A 533 14.63 10.62 -21.39
CA TYR A 533 14.43 9.21 -21.08
C TYR A 533 15.72 8.41 -20.98
N GLU A 534 15.92 7.78 -19.83
CA GLU A 534 17.06 6.92 -19.52
C GLU A 534 16.62 5.50 -19.15
N LYS A 535 17.55 4.54 -19.26
CA LYS A 535 17.29 3.15 -18.87
C LYS A 535 18.56 2.40 -18.48
N ALA A 536 18.44 1.49 -17.54
CA ALA A 536 19.54 0.63 -17.10
C ALA A 536 19.08 -0.80 -16.80
N VAL A 537 20.03 -1.73 -16.80
CA VAL A 537 19.78 -3.12 -16.41
C VAL A 537 19.80 -3.21 -14.89
N LEU A 538 18.85 -3.96 -14.33
CA LEU A 538 18.74 -4.28 -12.91
C LEU A 538 19.53 -5.56 -12.60
N SER A 539 20.44 -5.51 -11.63
CA SER A 539 21.26 -6.65 -11.21
C SER A 539 20.70 -7.25 -9.91
N SER A 540 20.64 -8.58 -9.80
CA SER A 540 20.17 -9.24 -8.58
C SER A 540 21.26 -9.35 -7.52
N GLU A 541 20.94 -9.05 -6.27
CA GLU A 541 21.82 -9.35 -5.13
C GLU A 541 21.66 -10.83 -4.74
N THR A 542 22.60 -11.67 -5.15
CA THR A 542 22.54 -13.12 -4.96
C THR A 542 23.13 -13.51 -3.61
N ASP A 543 22.38 -13.38 -2.51
CA ASP A 543 22.73 -14.08 -1.26
C ASP A 543 21.55 -14.54 -0.38
N ASN A 544 20.30 -14.16 -0.67
CA ASN A 544 19.13 -14.64 0.10
C ASN A 544 18.11 -15.35 -0.79
N ALA A 545 17.97 -16.66 -0.58
CA ALA A 545 17.31 -17.61 -1.48
C ALA A 545 15.78 -17.43 -1.71
N ARG A 546 15.13 -16.34 -1.24
CA ARG A 546 13.67 -16.16 -1.37
C ARG A 546 13.15 -14.73 -1.61
N ALA A 547 14.00 -13.70 -1.63
CA ALA A 547 13.61 -12.34 -2.04
C ALA A 547 14.55 -11.87 -3.17
N PHE A 548 13.99 -11.67 -4.37
CA PHE A 548 14.77 -11.19 -5.52
C PHE A 548 14.80 -9.66 -5.49
N GLN A 549 15.75 -9.14 -4.72
CA GLN A 549 16.10 -7.73 -4.69
C GLN A 549 16.99 -7.43 -5.90
N TYR A 550 16.61 -6.40 -6.64
CA TYR A 550 17.37 -5.93 -7.79
C TYR A 550 17.75 -4.47 -7.62
N GLU A 551 18.97 -4.12 -8.00
CA GLU A 551 19.48 -2.77 -7.85
C GLU A 551 20.23 -2.30 -9.08
N THR A 552 20.22 -0.98 -9.30
CA THR A 552 21.02 -0.32 -10.34
C THR A 552 21.09 1.20 -10.11
N SER A 553 21.92 1.85 -10.89
CA SER A 553 21.99 3.31 -10.99
C SER A 553 21.93 3.74 -12.45
N LEU A 554 21.30 4.89 -12.70
CA LEU A 554 21.23 5.53 -14.02
C LEU A 554 21.29 7.05 -13.89
N SER A 555 21.67 7.74 -14.96
CA SER A 555 21.63 9.21 -14.98
C SER A 555 20.20 9.72 -14.87
N LEU A 556 20.02 10.86 -14.20
CA LEU A 556 18.76 11.58 -14.17
C LEU A 556 18.46 12.14 -15.56
N PRO A 557 17.31 11.80 -16.18
CA PRO A 557 16.90 12.44 -17.42
C PRO A 557 16.75 13.94 -17.20
N SER A 558 17.39 14.75 -18.02
CA SER A 558 17.41 16.21 -17.93
C SER A 558 17.23 16.83 -19.31
N ASN A 559 16.17 17.61 -19.46
CA ASN A 559 15.96 18.45 -20.64
C ASN A 559 15.50 19.83 -20.19
N THR A 560 16.30 20.85 -20.45
CA THR A 560 16.03 22.25 -20.10
C THR A 560 15.58 23.09 -21.29
N ASP A 561 15.58 22.53 -22.50
CA ASP A 561 15.27 23.24 -23.75
C ASP A 561 13.77 23.45 -23.97
N VAL A 562 12.93 22.75 -23.21
CA VAL A 562 11.47 22.84 -23.30
C VAL A 562 10.91 23.58 -22.09
N GLU A 563 10.26 24.71 -22.34
CA GLU A 563 9.50 25.45 -21.33
C GLU A 563 8.27 24.64 -20.89
N THR A 564 8.18 24.37 -19.59
CA THR A 564 7.07 23.64 -18.98
C THR A 564 6.55 24.36 -17.75
N THR A 565 5.26 24.20 -17.43
CA THR A 565 4.69 24.76 -16.19
C THR A 565 4.96 23.88 -14.97
N LYS A 566 5.09 22.57 -15.19
CA LYS A 566 5.43 21.57 -14.17
C LYS A 566 6.29 20.48 -14.81
N ARG A 567 6.95 19.68 -13.97
CA ARG A 567 7.67 18.48 -14.36
C ARG A 567 7.31 17.32 -13.44
N ALA A 568 7.45 16.09 -13.91
CA ALA A 568 7.31 14.89 -13.09
C ALA A 568 8.41 13.88 -13.45
N LEU A 569 8.87 13.10 -12.48
CA LEU A 569 9.79 12.00 -12.73
C LEU A 569 9.01 10.69 -12.60
N VAL A 570 9.15 9.83 -13.61
CA VAL A 570 8.49 8.51 -13.64
C VAL A 570 9.55 7.44 -13.80
N ILE A 571 9.54 6.45 -12.90
CA ILE A 571 10.46 5.32 -12.92
C ILE A 571 9.65 4.04 -12.96
N TRP A 572 9.97 3.13 -13.88
CA TRP A 572 9.29 1.84 -13.96
C TRP A 572 10.23 0.71 -14.33
N VAL A 573 9.83 -0.50 -13.97
CA VAL A 573 10.56 -1.73 -14.26
C VAL A 573 9.82 -2.52 -15.32
N SER A 574 10.55 -3.10 -16.27
CA SER A 574 10.03 -4.07 -17.24
C SER A 574 11.02 -5.21 -17.44
N TYR A 575 10.67 -6.20 -18.26
CA TYR A 575 11.65 -7.17 -18.75
C TYR A 575 12.42 -6.58 -19.94
N ALA A 576 13.71 -6.87 -20.05
CA ALA A 576 14.54 -6.32 -21.14
C ALA A 576 14.03 -6.69 -22.55
N ASN A 577 13.32 -7.80 -22.70
CA ASN A 577 12.77 -8.29 -23.96
C ASN A 577 11.28 -7.94 -24.18
N GLU A 578 10.58 -7.43 -23.16
CA GLU A 578 9.16 -7.10 -23.18
C GLU A 578 8.88 -5.75 -22.49
N PRO A 579 8.32 -4.75 -23.20
CA PRO A 579 8.19 -3.39 -22.66
C PRO A 579 7.11 -3.23 -21.58
N SER A 580 6.30 -4.26 -21.29
CA SER A 580 5.22 -4.20 -20.30
C SER A 580 5.74 -3.79 -18.92
N PRO A 581 5.20 -2.72 -18.30
CA PRO A 581 5.62 -2.31 -16.96
C PRO A 581 5.17 -3.35 -15.94
N ILE A 582 6.09 -3.74 -15.06
CA ILE A 582 5.89 -4.63 -13.91
C ILE A 582 5.46 -3.81 -12.71
N GLN A 583 6.18 -2.71 -12.44
CA GLN A 583 5.90 -1.78 -11.36
C GLN A 583 6.37 -0.37 -11.77
N VAL A 584 5.72 0.67 -11.24
CA VAL A 584 6.01 2.08 -11.50
C VAL A 584 5.95 2.91 -10.23
N ALA A 585 6.79 3.92 -10.12
CA ALA A 585 6.74 4.98 -9.13
C ALA A 585 6.86 6.33 -9.85
N ALA A 586 6.04 7.29 -9.47
CA ALA A 586 5.99 8.60 -10.11
C ALA A 586 5.68 9.69 -9.08
N SER A 587 6.19 10.89 -9.30
CA SER A 587 5.83 12.08 -8.52
C SER A 587 6.21 13.35 -9.28
N TRP A 588 5.64 14.48 -8.85
CA TRP A 588 6.03 15.79 -9.34
C TRP A 588 7.50 16.06 -9.04
N TRP A 589 8.23 16.56 -10.03
CA TRP A 589 9.66 16.89 -10.00
C TRP A 589 9.84 18.41 -9.96
N GLN A 590 10.72 18.89 -9.08
CA GLN A 590 10.96 20.31 -8.83
C GLN A 590 12.27 20.79 -9.45
#